data_AF-A0A9D0U158-F1
#
_entry.id   AF-A0A9D0U158-F1
#
_cell.length_a   1.000
_cell.length_b   1.000
_cell.length_c   1.000
_cell.angle_alpha   90.00
_cell.angle_beta   90.00
_cell.angle_gamma   90.00
#
_symmetry.space_group_name_H-M   'P 1'
#
loop_
_entity.id
_entity.type
_entity.pdbx_description
1 polymer ?
#
loop_
_entity_poly.entity_id
_entity_poly.type
_entity_poly.pdbx_seq_one_letter_code
_entity_poly.pdbx_strand_id
1 'polypeptide(L)'
;MHKKDNANEKNLTSLEQNSSRLGSAVAHFLSQRSGLTGEQQNRFNILLKHLSAALRSGHTCLLITDDDATLLQQSKLVSPDNDTPLVVDASRLYFQRYWHYECHIAQHIQQKIKTPQP
;
A
#
# COMPACT_ATOMS: atom_id res chain seq x y z
N MET A 1 1.86 -16.95 39.53
CA MET A 1 3.04 -16.17 39.10
C MET A 1 3.55 -16.71 37.76
N HIS A 2 2.98 -16.28 36.63
CA HIS A 2 3.61 -16.41 35.32
C HIS A 2 3.21 -15.18 34.50
N LYS A 3 4.13 -14.23 34.47
CA LYS A 3 4.06 -12.93 33.83
C LYS A 3 4.94 -13.05 32.59
N LYS A 4 4.35 -13.25 31.41
CA LYS A 4 4.98 -13.15 30.08
C LYS A 4 3.87 -13.39 29.08
N ASP A 5 3.29 -12.31 28.54
CA ASP A 5 2.52 -12.23 27.28
C ASP A 5 2.05 -10.78 27.01
N ASN A 6 2.81 -9.76 27.43
CA ASN A 6 2.41 -8.34 27.32
C ASN A 6 3.45 -7.49 26.56
N ALA A 7 4.31 -8.14 25.76
CA ALA A 7 5.39 -7.50 25.02
C ALA A 7 5.16 -7.50 23.50
N ASN A 8 4.34 -8.43 22.97
CA ASN A 8 4.09 -8.54 21.54
C ASN A 8 2.99 -7.57 21.05
N GLU A 9 1.94 -7.36 21.86
CA GLU A 9 0.85 -6.42 21.54
C GLU A 9 1.31 -4.95 21.61
N LYS A 10 2.28 -4.65 22.48
CA LYS A 10 2.82 -3.29 22.62
C LYS A 10 3.63 -2.83 21.42
N ASN A 11 4.26 -3.74 20.67
CA ASN A 11 5.01 -3.38 19.46
C ASN A 11 4.09 -3.04 18.28
N LEU A 12 2.95 -3.74 18.14
CA LEU A 12 1.93 -3.38 17.14
C LEU A 12 1.35 -1.99 17.40
N THR A 13 1.15 -1.60 18.66
CA THR A 13 0.65 -0.27 19.04
C THR A 13 1.66 0.87 18.84
N SER A 14 2.97 0.58 18.75
CA SER A 14 4.02 1.60 18.57
C SER A 14 4.24 1.99 17.11
N LEU A 15 3.90 1.14 16.13
CA LEU A 15 3.94 1.51 14.71
C LEU A 15 2.79 2.44 14.30
N GLU A 16 1.64 2.33 14.96
CA GLU A 16 0.43 3.12 14.67
C GLU A 16 0.56 4.62 15.01
N GLN A 17 1.44 4.98 15.96
CA GLN A 17 1.52 6.35 16.48
C GLN A 17 2.51 7.25 15.74
N ASN A 18 3.29 6.71 14.79
CA ASN A 18 4.13 7.51 13.90
C ASN A 18 3.45 7.77 12.55
N SER A 19 2.20 8.22 12.63
CA SER A 19 1.46 8.78 11.49
C SER A 19 2.24 9.98 10.95
N SER A 20 3.10 9.71 9.97
CA SER A 20 3.85 10.74 9.26
C SER A 20 2.88 11.81 8.78
N ARG A 21 3.19 13.10 9.03
CA ARG A 21 2.38 14.23 8.54
C ARG A 21 2.04 14.07 7.05
N LEU A 22 3.01 13.60 6.26
CA LEU A 22 2.82 13.29 4.85
C LEU A 22 1.85 12.13 4.63
N GLY A 23 2.03 11.01 5.32
CA GLY A 23 1.14 9.84 5.18
C GLY A 23 -0.31 10.17 5.52
N SER A 24 -0.55 10.91 6.61
CA SER A 24 -1.90 11.39 6.96
C SER A 24 -2.47 12.35 5.93
N ALA A 25 -1.66 13.29 5.42
CA ALA A 25 -2.09 14.25 4.40
C ALA A 25 -2.45 13.55 3.08
N VAL A 26 -1.63 12.61 2.61
CA VAL A 26 -1.89 11.81 1.40
C VAL A 26 -3.13 10.96 1.57
N ALA A 27 -3.24 10.22 2.68
CA ALA A 27 -4.40 9.38 2.96
C ALA A 27 -5.70 10.20 2.98
N HIS A 28 -5.69 11.36 3.65
CA HIS A 28 -6.84 12.26 3.68
C HIS A 28 -7.16 12.82 2.29
N PHE A 29 -6.15 13.31 1.57
CA PHE A 29 -6.32 13.88 0.23
C PHE A 29 -6.94 12.90 -0.76
N LEU A 30 -6.46 11.64 -0.77
CA LEU A 30 -6.96 10.60 -1.67
C LEU A 30 -8.29 10.02 -1.20
N SER A 31 -8.53 9.85 0.11
CA SER A 31 -9.83 9.37 0.60
C SER A 31 -10.97 10.33 0.25
N GLN A 32 -10.72 11.64 0.20
CA GLN A 32 -11.72 12.62 -0.25
C GLN A 32 -12.03 12.54 -1.75
N ARG A 33 -11.18 11.88 -2.55
CA ARG A 33 -11.30 11.79 -4.02
C ARG A 33 -11.61 10.38 -4.51
N SER A 34 -11.71 9.40 -3.61
CA SER A 34 -11.93 7.99 -3.97
C SER A 34 -13.32 7.74 -4.57
N GLY A 35 -14.30 8.60 -4.25
CA GLY A 35 -15.71 8.36 -4.55
C GLY A 35 -16.40 7.42 -3.55
N LEU A 36 -15.67 6.92 -2.55
CA LEU A 36 -16.20 6.11 -1.45
C LEU A 36 -16.80 6.99 -0.36
N THR A 37 -17.77 6.48 0.39
CA THR A 37 -18.43 7.19 1.49
C THR A 37 -18.51 6.34 2.76
N GLY A 38 -18.70 6.97 3.91
CA GLY A 38 -18.93 6.27 5.18
C GLY A 38 -17.76 5.36 5.58
N GLU A 39 -18.09 4.14 6.00
CA GLU A 39 -17.11 3.16 6.47
C GLU A 39 -16.07 2.79 5.40
N GLN A 40 -16.48 2.67 4.14
CA GLN A 40 -15.57 2.35 3.03
C GLN A 40 -14.51 3.44 2.83
N GLN A 41 -14.92 4.71 2.94
CA GLN A 41 -13.99 5.84 2.86
C GLN A 41 -12.99 5.85 4.02
N ASN A 42 -13.47 5.53 5.23
CA ASN A 42 -12.61 5.43 6.41
C ASN A 42 -11.62 4.27 6.28
N ARG A 43 -12.06 3.10 5.83
CA ARG A 43 -11.19 1.96 5.58
C ARG A 43 -10.13 2.27 4.51
N PHE A 44 -10.52 2.91 3.41
CA PHE A 44 -9.60 3.40 2.38
C PHE A 44 -8.54 4.35 2.96
N ASN A 45 -8.94 5.29 3.83
CA ASN A 45 -8.01 6.20 4.50
C ASN A 45 -6.98 5.45 5.36
N ILE A 46 -7.42 4.44 6.12
CA ILE A 46 -6.56 3.60 6.97
C ILE A 46 -5.53 2.84 6.11
N LEU A 47 -5.99 2.20 5.03
CA LEU A 47 -5.11 1.47 4.10
C LEU A 47 -4.01 2.37 3.53
N LEU A 48 -4.33 3.62 3.19
CA LEU A 48 -3.32 4.57 2.70
C LEU A 48 -2.33 5.06 3.76
N LYS A 49 -2.76 5.16 5.02
CA LYS A 49 -1.84 5.42 6.14
C LYS A 49 -0.88 4.24 6.32
N HIS A 50 -1.40 3.02 6.27
CA HIS A 50 -0.59 1.80 6.36
C HIS A 50 0.37 1.65 5.18
N LEU A 51 -0.07 1.93 3.96
CA LEU A 51 0.81 1.96 2.79
C LEU A 51 1.93 3.00 2.95
N SER A 52 1.60 4.20 3.39
CA SER A 52 2.59 5.26 3.64
C SER A 52 3.59 4.89 4.74
N ALA A 53 3.14 4.19 5.77
CA ALA A 53 4.00 3.66 6.82
C ALA A 53 4.93 2.55 6.29
N ALA A 54 4.40 1.63 5.47
CA ALA A 54 5.16 0.56 4.85
C ALA A 54 6.27 1.11 3.93
N LEU A 55 5.98 2.16 3.15
CA LEU A 55 7.01 2.82 2.34
C LEU A 55 8.13 3.42 3.18
N ARG A 56 7.79 4.04 4.32
CA ARG A 56 8.79 4.60 5.24
C ARG A 56 9.68 3.53 5.89
N SER A 57 9.19 2.30 6.03
CA SER A 57 10.00 1.18 6.51
C SER A 57 10.75 0.44 5.40
N GLY A 58 10.73 0.96 4.16
CA GLY A 58 11.46 0.42 3.02
C GLY A 58 10.70 -0.65 2.22
N HIS A 59 9.42 -0.90 2.53
CA HIS A 59 8.59 -1.71 1.65
C HIS A 59 8.17 -0.91 0.41
N THR A 60 7.77 -1.60 -0.65
CA THR A 60 7.28 -0.99 -1.90
C THR A 60 5.75 -1.08 -2.03
N CYS A 61 5.14 -1.99 -1.27
CA CYS A 61 3.70 -2.26 -1.25
C CYS A 61 3.18 -2.57 0.15
N LEU A 62 1.86 -2.55 0.29
CA LEU A 62 1.12 -3.06 1.43
C LEU A 62 0.42 -4.37 1.04
N LEU A 63 0.55 -5.42 1.85
CA LEU A 63 -0.29 -6.62 1.70
C LEU A 63 -1.71 -6.33 2.17
N ILE A 64 -2.69 -6.73 1.39
CA ILE A 64 -4.12 -6.48 1.64
C ILE A 64 -4.91 -7.78 1.60
N THR A 65 -6.08 -7.79 2.25
CA THR A 65 -7.04 -8.89 2.17
C THR A 65 -7.88 -8.80 0.89
N ASP A 66 -8.63 -9.86 0.57
CA ASP A 66 -9.55 -9.86 -0.57
C ASP A 66 -10.70 -8.85 -0.39
N ASP A 67 -11.16 -8.64 0.85
CA ASP A 67 -12.16 -7.63 1.18
C ASP A 67 -11.62 -6.21 0.94
N ASP A 68 -10.37 -5.96 1.35
CA ASP A 68 -9.70 -4.68 1.10
C ASP A 68 -9.49 -4.46 -0.41
N ALA A 69 -9.08 -5.50 -1.14
CA ALA A 69 -8.94 -5.44 -2.59
C ALA A 69 -10.28 -5.10 -3.26
N THR A 70 -11.37 -5.75 -2.85
CA THR A 70 -12.72 -5.49 -3.37
C THR A 70 -13.16 -4.05 -3.11
N LEU A 71 -12.91 -3.53 -1.90
CA LEU A 71 -13.19 -2.13 -1.56
C LEU A 71 -12.34 -1.16 -2.39
N LEU A 72 -11.06 -1.44 -2.58
CA LEU A 72 -10.14 -0.58 -3.34
C LEU A 72 -10.57 -0.48 -4.81
N GLN A 73 -11.03 -1.58 -5.41
CA GLN A 73 -11.52 -1.61 -6.80
C GLN A 73 -12.80 -0.80 -7.03
N GLN A 74 -13.54 -0.44 -5.98
CA GLN A 74 -14.68 0.47 -6.07
C GLN A 74 -14.28 1.95 -6.18
N SER A 75 -13.01 2.27 -5.90
CA SER A 75 -12.47 3.63 -5.96
C SER A 75 -12.09 4.01 -7.37
N LYS A 76 -12.37 5.27 -7.77
CA LYS A 76 -11.91 5.84 -9.05
C LYS A 76 -10.39 6.11 -9.09
N LEU A 77 -9.69 5.87 -7.98
CA LEU A 77 -8.26 6.15 -7.82
C LEU A 77 -7.41 4.88 -7.92
N VAL A 78 -8.02 3.74 -8.22
CA VAL A 78 -7.34 2.44 -8.34
C VAL A 78 -7.57 1.93 -9.76
N SER A 79 -6.49 1.75 -10.50
CA SER A 79 -6.51 1.07 -11.79
C SER A 79 -5.09 0.56 -12.09
N PRO A 80 -4.92 -0.46 -12.94
CA PRO A 80 -3.60 -0.90 -13.40
C PRO A 80 -2.98 0.10 -14.40
N ASP A 81 -3.75 1.04 -14.93
CA ASP A 81 -3.31 2.02 -15.92
C ASP A 81 -2.61 3.22 -15.28
N ASN A 82 -1.81 3.96 -16.07
CA ASN A 82 -0.98 5.06 -15.58
C ASN A 82 -1.75 6.32 -15.13
N ASP A 83 -3.07 6.33 -15.25
CA ASP A 83 -3.89 7.52 -14.97
C ASP A 83 -4.38 7.60 -13.52
N THR A 84 -4.14 6.56 -12.72
CA THR A 84 -4.55 6.53 -11.31
C THR A 84 -3.36 6.52 -10.34
N PRO A 85 -3.52 7.07 -9.12
CA PRO A 85 -2.42 7.13 -8.15
C PRO A 85 -2.11 5.80 -7.47
N LEU A 86 -3.00 4.80 -7.53
CA LEU A 86 -2.88 3.53 -6.81
C LEU A 86 -3.10 2.35 -7.76
N VAL A 87 -2.39 1.26 -7.48
CA VAL A 87 -2.55 -0.02 -8.17
C VAL A 87 -2.81 -1.11 -7.15
N VAL A 88 -3.76 -1.98 -7.45
CA VAL A 88 -3.89 -3.27 -6.79
C VAL A 88 -3.43 -4.34 -7.77
N ASP A 89 -2.41 -5.08 -7.38
CA ASP A 89 -1.86 -6.20 -8.15
C ASP A 89 -1.79 -7.44 -7.24
N ALA A 90 -2.55 -8.48 -7.61
CA ALA A 90 -2.87 -9.62 -6.73
C ALA A 90 -3.35 -9.15 -5.34
N SER A 91 -2.62 -9.47 -4.27
CA SER A 91 -2.93 -9.10 -2.88
C SER A 91 -2.06 -7.96 -2.36
N ARG A 92 -1.60 -7.07 -3.25
CA ARG A 92 -0.70 -5.97 -2.93
C ARG A 92 -1.27 -4.63 -3.40
N LEU A 93 -1.27 -3.66 -2.50
CA LEU A 93 -1.56 -2.27 -2.79
C LEU A 93 -0.26 -1.48 -2.98
N TYR A 94 -0.19 -0.71 -4.04
CA TYR A 94 0.93 0.15 -4.40
C TYR A 94 0.48 1.59 -4.64
N PHE A 95 1.39 2.54 -4.50
CA PHE A 95 1.28 3.76 -5.32
C PHE A 95 1.81 3.47 -6.72
N GLN A 96 1.16 4.06 -7.73
CA GLN A 96 1.47 3.87 -9.16
C GLN A 96 2.96 3.92 -9.46
N ARG A 97 3.64 4.94 -8.92
CA ARG A 97 5.08 5.16 -9.14
C ARG A 97 5.93 3.96 -8.73
N TYR A 98 5.64 3.35 -7.59
CA TYR A 98 6.41 2.23 -7.07
C TYR A 98 6.13 0.94 -7.85
N TRP A 99 4.86 0.68 -8.18
CA TRP A 99 4.48 -0.44 -9.03
C TRP A 99 5.16 -0.36 -10.41
N HIS A 100 5.10 0.82 -11.05
CA HIS A 100 5.75 1.04 -12.34
C HIS A 100 7.27 0.77 -12.29
N TYR A 101 7.96 1.21 -11.23
CA TYR A 101 9.37 0.91 -11.06
C TYR A 101 9.65 -0.58 -10.87
N GLU A 102 8.83 -1.29 -10.09
CA GLU A 102 8.95 -2.73 -9.90
C GLU A 102 8.80 -3.47 -11.23
N CYS A 103 7.76 -3.16 -12.01
CA CYS A 103 7.53 -3.73 -13.34
C CYS A 103 8.70 -3.43 -14.29
N HIS A 104 9.17 -2.19 -14.33
CA HIS A 104 10.29 -1.78 -15.18
C HIS A 104 11.58 -2.55 -14.85
N ILE A 105 11.90 -2.71 -13.56
CA ILE A 105 13.08 -3.48 -13.12
C ILE A 105 12.93 -4.95 -13.49
N ALA A 106 11.77 -5.55 -13.20
CA ALA A 106 11.50 -6.95 -13.52
C ALA A 106 11.66 -7.23 -15.03
N GLN A 107 11.12 -6.36 -15.89
CA GLN A 107 11.27 -6.45 -17.34
C GLN A 107 12.74 -6.39 -17.78
N HIS A 108 13.53 -5.45 -17.24
CA HIS A 108 14.94 -5.33 -17.57
C HIS A 108 15.74 -6.58 -17.15
N ILE A 109 15.47 -7.12 -15.97
CA ILE A 109 16.12 -8.36 -15.50
C ILE A 109 15.76 -9.53 -16.42
N GLN A 110 14.49 -9.67 -16.78
CA GLN A 110 14.04 -10.71 -17.70
C GLN A 110 14.70 -10.61 -19.08
N GLN A 111 14.90 -9.40 -19.61
CA GLN A 111 15.61 -9.18 -20.87
C GLN A 111 17.08 -9.60 -20.77
N LYS A 112 17.74 -9.31 -19.64
CA LYS A 112 19.12 -9.74 -19.38
C LYS A 112 19.26 -11.26 -19.25
N ILE A 113 18.28 -11.94 -18.67
CA ILE A 113 18.28 -13.40 -18.58
C ILE A 113 18.13 -14.04 -19.96
N LYS A 114 17.29 -13.46 -20.84
CA LYS A 114 17.02 -13.97 -22.19
C LYS A 114 18.15 -13.73 -23.19
N THR A 115 18.99 -12.72 -22.95
CA THR A 115 20.11 -12.37 -23.83
C THR A 115 21.40 -12.97 -23.25
N PRO A 116 21.98 -14.02 -23.86
CA PRO A 116 23.27 -14.53 -23.38
C PRO A 116 24.29 -13.40 -23.48
N GLN A 117 24.99 -13.09 -22.38
CA GLN A 117 26.10 -12.13 -22.44
C GLN A 117 27.21 -12.72 -23.35
N PRO A 118 27.75 -11.94 -24.30
CA PRO A 118 28.91 -12.34 -25.10
C PRO A 118 30.17 -12.45 -24.24
#